data_AF-A0A6A5S4E1-F1
#
_entry.id   AF-A0A6A5S4E1-F1
#
_cell.length_a   1.000
_cell.length_b   1.000
_cell.length_c   1.000
_cell.angle_alpha   90.00
_cell.angle_beta   90.00
_cell.angle_gamma   90.00
#
_symmetry.space_group_name_H-M   'P 1'
#
loop_
_entity.id
_entity.type
_entity.pdbx_description
1 polymer ?
#
loop_
_entity_poly.entity_id
_entity_poly.type
_entity_poly.pdbx_seq_one_letter_code
_entity_poly.pdbx_strand_id
1 'polypeptide(L)' 'TAIVTMYTGDSCNGNNSQFTVVNGGNRCVKVPFPVRSISVQGSGCVVRSWSGGNCAGSHAGPAYGTCTGVLYASISVAC' A
#
# COMPACT_ATOMS: atom_id res chain seq x y z
N THR A 1 -4.39 2.89 13.67
CA THR A 1 -3.06 2.91 13.03
C THR A 1 -3.03 1.81 11.99
N ALA A 2 -2.32 1.99 10.89
CA ALA A 2 -2.11 0.95 9.89
C ALA A 2 -0.64 0.75 9.60
N ILE A 3 -0.25 -0.51 9.48
CA ILE A 3 1.08 -0.94 9.06
C ILE A 3 0.93 -1.45 7.63
N VAL A 4 1.65 -0.81 6.71
CA VAL A 4 1.61 -1.18 5.31
C VAL A 4 2.96 -1.77 4.92
N THR A 5 2.92 -3.00 4.39
CA THR A 5 4.11 -3.71 3.94
C THR A 5 4.01 -3.94 2.43
N MET A 6 5.02 -3.50 1.70
CA MET A 6 5.16 -3.63 0.26
C MET A 6 6.15 -4.74 -0.06
N TYR A 7 5.85 -5.62 -1.02
CA TYR A 7 6.69 -6.77 -1.34
C TYR A 7 7.04 -6.83 -2.83
N THR A 8 8.27 -7.24 -3.13
CA THR A 8 8.72 -7.44 -4.51
C THR A 8 8.07 -8.64 -5.19
N GLY A 9 7.59 -9.63 -4.42
CA GLY A 9 6.90 -10.81 -4.95
C GLY A 9 5.38 -10.66 -4.99
N ASP A 10 4.71 -11.55 -5.73
CA ASP A 10 3.27 -11.48 -5.98
C ASP A 10 2.40 -12.01 -4.81
N SER A 11 2.99 -12.77 -3.88
CA SER A 11 2.30 -13.42 -2.76
C SER A 11 2.82 -12.96 -1.39
N CYS A 12 3.17 -11.67 -1.27
CA CYS A 12 3.74 -11.06 -0.06
C CYS A 12 5.00 -11.76 0.43
N ASN A 13 5.83 -12.12 -0.55
CA ASN A 13 7.11 -12.81 -0.38
C ASN A 13 8.25 -11.97 -0.99
N GLY A 14 9.48 -12.39 -0.70
CA GLY A 14 10.68 -11.70 -1.18
C GLY A 14 11.03 -10.47 -0.34
N ASN A 15 11.78 -9.55 -0.94
CA ASN A 15 12.20 -8.33 -0.26
C ASN A 15 11.01 -7.42 -0.01
N ASN A 16 11.03 -6.71 1.12
CA ASN A 16 9.92 -5.85 1.51
C ASN A 16 10.36 -4.50 2.05
N SER A 17 9.41 -3.57 2.08
CA SER A 17 9.55 -2.28 2.75
C SER A 17 8.26 -2.00 3.50
N GLN A 18 8.40 -1.51 4.73
CA GLN A 18 7.28 -1.29 5.62
C GLN A 18 7.30 0.14 6.15
N PHE A 19 6.11 0.70 6.32
CA PHE A 19 5.93 1.96 7.04
C PHE A 19 4.61 1.95 7.80
N THR A 20 4.55 2.79 8.84
CA THR A 20 3.40 2.90 9.74
C THR A 20 2.71 4.23 9.55
N VAL A 21 1.38 4.22 9.51
CA VAL A 21 0.53 5.41 9.45
C VAL A 21 -0.28 5.52 10.74
N VAL A 22 -0.11 6.65 11.42
CA VAL A 22 -0.88 7.05 12.60
C VAL A 22 -2.15 7.80 12.20
N ASN A 23 -3.20 7.65 13.01
CA ASN A 23 -4.55 8.13 12.73
C ASN A 23 -4.59 9.67 12.64
N GLY A 24 -5.30 10.24 11.66
CA GLY A 24 -5.52 11.68 11.55
C GLY A 24 -5.00 12.35 10.27
N GLY A 25 -4.75 11.61 9.18
CA GLY A 25 -4.30 12.20 7.92
C GLY A 25 -4.31 11.25 6.72
N ASN A 26 -4.51 11.85 5.53
CA ASN A 26 -4.29 11.17 4.25
C ASN A 26 -2.82 11.30 3.84
N ARG A 27 -2.15 10.18 3.59
CA ARG A 27 -0.75 10.15 3.16
C ARG A 27 -0.61 9.43 1.83
N CYS A 28 0.03 10.08 0.87
CA CYS A 28 0.50 9.47 -0.37
C CYS A 28 1.94 8.99 -0.22
N VAL A 29 2.21 7.73 -0.56
CA VAL A 29 3.54 7.13 -0.52
C VAL A 29 3.85 6.49 -1.86
N LYS A 30 4.89 7.00 -2.54
CA LYS A 30 5.44 6.38 -3.75
C LYS A 30 6.15 5.08 -3.40
N VAL A 31 6.01 4.06 -4.24
CA VAL A 31 6.72 2.80 -4.04
C VAL A 31 8.23 3.00 -4.17
N PRO A 32 9.06 2.45 -3.26
CA PRO A 32 10.51 2.60 -3.32
C PRO A 32 11.18 1.72 -4.39
N PHE A 33 10.48 0.69 -4.87
CA PHE A 33 10.96 -0.26 -5.88
C PHE A 33 9.76 -0.84 -6.65
N PRO A 34 9.95 -1.66 -7.70
CA PRO A 34 8.86 -2.36 -8.38
C PRO A 34 8.15 -3.34 -7.42
N VAL A 35 7.05 -2.89 -6.82
CA VAL A 35 6.24 -3.66 -5.88
C VAL A 35 5.21 -4.49 -6.65
N ARG A 36 5.01 -5.73 -6.21
CA ARG A 36 4.06 -6.69 -6.81
C ARG A 36 2.93 -7.10 -5.87
N SER A 37 3.11 -6.93 -4.57
CA SER A 37 2.03 -7.15 -3.61
C SER A 37 2.13 -6.24 -2.39
N ILE A 38 1.01 -6.12 -1.69
CA ILE A 38 0.84 -5.28 -0.50
C ILE A 38 0.13 -6.08 0.59
N SER A 39 0.56 -5.93 1.84
CA SER A 39 -0.23 -6.33 3.01
C SER A 39 -0.49 -5.12 3.89
N VAL A 40 -1.68 -5.08 4.48
CA VAL A 40 -2.12 -3.99 5.33
C VAL A 40 -2.64 -4.59 6.64
N GLN A 41 -1.94 -4.30 7.73
CA GLN A 41 -2.33 -4.71 9.08
C GLN A 41 -2.83 -3.51 9.87
N GLY A 42 -3.88 -3.71 10.66
CA GLY A 42 -4.54 -2.67 11.45
C GLY A 42 -5.97 -2.41 10.98
N SER A 43 -6.65 -1.52 11.69
CA SER A 43 -8.05 -1.19 11.45
C SER A 43 -8.26 0.33 11.40
N GLY A 44 -9.34 0.74 10.73
CA GLY A 44 -9.74 2.15 10.64
C GLY A 44 -9.00 2.98 9.60
N CYS A 45 -8.21 2.35 8.72
CA CYS A 45 -7.51 3.04 7.63
C CYS A 45 -7.88 2.46 6.27
N VAL A 46 -8.12 3.30 5.28
CA VAL A 46 -8.38 2.93 3.89
C VAL A 46 -7.08 3.04 3.09
N VAL A 47 -6.62 1.92 2.52
CA VAL A 47 -5.45 1.89 1.64
C VAL A 47 -5.88 1.66 0.19
N ARG A 48 -5.48 2.56 -0.71
CA ARG A 48 -5.67 2.42 -2.15
C ARG A 48 -4.33 2.43 -2.85
N SER A 49 -4.16 1.55 -3.82
CA SER A 49 -3.01 1.58 -4.73
C SER A 49 -3.34 2.41 -5.96
N TRP A 50 -2.32 3.03 -6.55
CA TRP A 50 -2.43 3.95 -7.68
C TRP A 50 -1.40 3.62 -8.75
N SER A 51 -1.79 3.73 -10.01
CA SER A 51 -0.90 3.55 -11.16
C SER A 51 0.12 4.68 -11.30
N GLY A 52 -0.19 5.89 -10.81
CA GLY A 52 0.72 7.03 -10.79
C GLY A 52 1.58 7.08 -9.51
N GLY A 53 2.74 7.73 -9.56
CA GLY A 53 3.67 7.87 -8.42
C GLY A 53 3.31 8.97 -7.41
N ASN A 54 2.20 9.67 -7.64
CA ASN A 54 1.71 10.83 -6.88
C ASN A 54 0.25 10.63 -6.42
N CYS A 55 -0.18 9.37 -6.25
CA CYS A 55 -1.55 9.00 -5.92
C CYS A 55 -2.59 9.56 -6.90
N ALA A 56 -2.27 9.48 -8.19
CA ALA A 56 -3.13 9.88 -9.28
C ALA A 56 -3.29 8.76 -10.31
N GLY A 57 -4.24 8.93 -11.22
CA GLY A 57 -4.56 7.94 -12.25
C GLY A 57 -5.51 6.85 -11.76
N SER A 58 -5.39 5.66 -12.36
CA SER A 58 -6.21 4.51 -11.99
C SER A 58 -5.84 4.01 -10.60
N HIS A 59 -6.84 3.62 -9.82
CA HIS A 59 -6.63 3.09 -8.48
C HIS A 59 -7.35 1.76 -8.28
N ALA A 60 -6.83 0.98 -7.33
CA ALA A 60 -7.44 -0.26 -6.87
C ALA A 60 -7.47 -0.29 -5.34
N GLY A 61 -8.46 -0.99 -4.79
CA GLY A 61 -8.65 -1.16 -3.36
C GLY A 61 -10.12 -1.08 -2.95
N PRO A 62 -10.38 -1.00 -1.63
CA PRO A 62 -9.38 -0.98 -0.56
C PRO A 62 -8.63 -2.31 -0.41
N ALA A 63 -7.32 -2.23 -0.21
CA ALA A 63 -6.51 -3.40 0.16
C ALA A 63 -6.65 -3.63 1.67
N TYR A 64 -7.47 -4.59 2.06
CA TYR A 64 -7.59 -5.04 3.45
C TYR A 64 -7.08 -6.48 3.59
N GLY A 65 -6.31 -6.76 4.64
CA GLY A 65 -5.97 -8.12 5.04
C GLY A 65 -4.55 -8.60 4.69
N THR A 66 -4.44 -9.92 4.46
CA THR A 66 -3.19 -10.70 4.53
C THR A 66 -2.23 -10.47 3.37
N CYS A 67 -2.72 -10.41 2.13
CA CYS A 67 -1.91 -10.09 0.97
C CYS A 67 -2.76 -9.76 -0.26
N THR A 68 -2.41 -8.73 -1.00
CA THR A 68 -3.03 -8.39 -2.29
C THR A 68 -1.95 -8.24 -3.34
N GLY A 69 -1.97 -9.10 -4.36
CA GLY A 69 -1.12 -8.98 -5.55
C GLY A 69 -1.64 -7.88 -6.46
N VAL A 70 -0.88 -6.79 -6.61
CA VAL A 70 -1.25 -5.64 -7.44
C VAL A 70 0.01 -4.89 -7.85
N LEU A 71 0.08 -4.49 -9.12
CA LEU A 71 1.12 -3.59 -9.62
C LEU A 71 0.68 -2.14 -9.42
N TYR A 72 1.53 -1.35 -8.79
CA TYR A 72 1.23 0.06 -8.50
C TYR A 72 2.51 0.88 -8.35
N ALA A 73 2.38 2.19 -8.52
CA ALA A 73 3.48 3.15 -8.38
C ALA A 73 3.39 3.98 -7.10
N SER A 74 2.20 4.07 -6.49
CA SER A 74 2.04 4.69 -5.16
C SER A 74 0.82 4.15 -4.44
N ILE A 75 0.70 4.46 -3.16
CA ILE A 75 -0.46 4.14 -2.33
C ILE A 75 -0.90 5.38 -1.55
N SER A 76 -2.21 5.54 -1.41
CA SER A 76 -2.81 6.50 -0.49
C SER A 76 -3.35 5.77 0.73
N VAL A 77 -2.98 6.23 1.91
CA VAL A 77 -3.48 5.71 3.19
C VAL A 77 -4.27 6.82 3.87
N ALA A 78 -5.55 6.58 4.12
CA ALA A 78 -6.42 7.49 4.86
C ALA A 78 -6.85 6.83 6.18
N CYS A 79 -6.27 7.30 7.28
CA CYS A 79 -6.69 7.06 8.65
C CYS A 79 -7.19 8.42 9.18
#